data_AF-A0AAU9MXP6-F1
#
_entry.id   AF-A0AAU9MXP6-F1
#
_cell.length_a   1.000
_cell.length_b   1.000
_cell.length_c   1.000
_cell.angle_alpha   90.00
_cell.angle_beta   90.00
_cell.angle_gamma   90.00
#
_symmetry.space_group_name_H-M   'P 1'
#
loop_
_entity.id
_entity.type
_entity.pdbx_description
1 polymer ?
#
loop_
_entity_poly.entity_id
_entity_poly.type
_entity_poly.pdbx_seq_one_letter_code
_entity_poly.pdbx_strand_id
1 'polypeptide(L)'
;MFRTRVSDSKEMNIDRIIAEKGFVYEKELHLTVMKTSLLFTGDGFAVYDSNGQVVFRVDSYGPDNRDAYELVLMDSSGRCLLTIRRKRPSLHQRWEGFLGERMEGDKPILA
;
A
#
# COMPACT_ATOMS: atom_id res chain seq x y z
N MET A 1 -7.14 10.78 -10.69
CA MET A 1 -5.78 11.27 -10.98
C MET A 1 -5.22 11.82 -9.68
N PHE A 2 -4.42 11.02 -8.95
CA PHE A 2 -3.73 11.52 -7.76
C PHE A 2 -2.47 12.22 -8.26
N ARG A 3 -2.49 13.55 -8.22
CA ARG A 3 -1.40 14.40 -8.72
C ARG A 3 -0.62 14.90 -7.52
N THR A 4 0.50 14.26 -7.21
CA THR A 4 1.39 14.78 -6.18
C THR A 4 2.17 15.93 -6.80
N ARG A 5 1.95 17.16 -6.34
CA ARG A 5 2.76 18.32 -6.78
C ARG A 5 4.18 18.11 -6.26
N VAL A 6 5.13 17.93 -7.16
CA VAL A 6 6.55 18.09 -6.85
C VAL A 6 6.78 19.58 -6.67
N SER A 7 6.86 20.03 -5.42
CA SER A 7 7.33 21.38 -5.08
C SER A 7 8.85 21.42 -5.17
N ASP A 8 9.37 22.44 -5.85
CA ASP A 8 10.80 22.71 -6.04
C ASP A 8 11.65 22.43 -4.80
N SER A 9 12.76 21.75 -5.04
CA SER A 9 13.97 21.59 -4.21
C SER A 9 13.92 22.28 -2.84
N LYS A 10 13.23 21.64 -1.90
CA LYS A 10 13.36 21.89 -0.46
C LYS A 10 13.35 20.54 0.24
N GLU A 11 14.32 20.37 1.14
CA GLU A 11 14.57 19.20 1.98
C GLU A 11 13.31 18.32 2.14
N MET A 12 13.35 17.12 1.55
CA MET A 12 12.33 16.12 1.82
C MET A 12 12.35 15.85 3.32
N ASN A 13 11.31 16.27 4.02
CA ASN A 13 11.14 16.03 5.43
C ASN A 13 11.06 14.51 5.66
N ILE A 14 12.21 13.91 5.96
CA ILE A 14 12.44 12.47 6.13
C ILE A 14 11.58 11.88 7.25
N ASP A 15 11.10 12.71 8.18
CA ASP A 15 10.24 12.29 9.28
C ASP A 15 8.80 11.93 8.83
N ARG A 16 8.42 12.28 7.59
CA ARG A 16 7.09 11.95 7.02
C ARG A 16 7.12 10.86 5.96
N ILE A 17 8.27 10.24 5.70
CA ILE A 17 8.35 9.16 4.73
C ILE A 17 7.88 7.88 5.40
N ILE A 18 6.67 7.45 5.05
CA ILE A 18 6.09 6.18 5.49
C ILE A 18 6.63 4.99 4.65
N ALA A 19 7.23 5.29 3.50
CA ALA A 19 7.77 4.29 2.58
C ALA A 19 9.29 4.09 2.75
N GLU A 20 9.79 2.91 2.38
CA GLU A 20 11.24 2.68 2.33
C GLU A 20 11.91 3.67 1.35
N LYS A 21 13.18 4.03 1.60
CA LYS A 21 13.96 4.94 0.74
C LYS A 21 14.00 4.49 -0.73
N GLY A 22 13.86 3.19 -0.99
CA GLY A 22 13.82 2.62 -2.34
C GLY A 22 12.59 3.01 -3.17
N PHE A 23 11.56 3.58 -2.55
CA PHE A 23 10.34 4.05 -3.23
C PHE A 23 10.24 5.58 -3.29
N VAL A 24 11.37 6.28 -3.12
CA VAL A 24 11.47 7.72 -3.25
C VAL A 24 12.09 8.06 -4.61
N TYR A 25 11.38 8.85 -5.40
CA TYR A 25 11.79 9.20 -6.76
C TYR A 25 11.97 10.72 -6.89
N GLU A 26 13.06 11.15 -7.52
CA GLU A 26 13.37 12.57 -7.73
C GLU A 26 12.42 13.25 -8.74
N LYS A 27 11.86 12.45 -9.66
CA LYS A 27 10.94 12.91 -10.71
C LYS A 27 9.56 12.32 -10.50
N GLU A 28 8.55 13.00 -11.06
CA GLU A 28 7.19 12.51 -11.11
C GLU A 28 7.15 11.11 -11.77
N LEU A 29 6.54 10.15 -11.06
CA LEU A 29 6.42 8.77 -11.51
C LEU A 29 4.98 8.50 -11.95
N HIS A 30 4.79 8.10 -13.20
CA HIS A 30 3.49 7.69 -13.71
C HIS A 30 3.29 6.20 -13.44
N LEU A 31 2.26 5.89 -12.65
CA LEU A 31 1.88 4.52 -12.31
C LEU A 31 0.48 4.22 -12.81
N THR A 32 0.28 2.99 -13.27
CA THR A 32 -1.01 2.48 -13.72
C THR A 32 -1.49 1.40 -12.77
N VAL A 33 -2.69 1.58 -12.21
CA VAL A 33 -3.32 0.60 -11.32
C VAL A 33 -4.26 -0.26 -12.15
N MET A 34 -4.02 -1.57 -12.14
CA MET A 34 -4.85 -2.57 -12.81
C MET A 34 -5.48 -3.49 -11.78
N LYS A 35 -6.80 -3.68 -11.86
CA LYS A 35 -7.49 -4.66 -11.04
C LYS A 35 -7.11 -6.07 -11.52
N THR A 36 -6.68 -6.94 -10.62
CA THR A 36 -6.44 -8.35 -10.97
C THR A 36 -7.78 -9.07 -11.10
N SER A 37 -7.97 -9.80 -12.21
CA SER A 37 -9.26 -10.40 -12.56
C SER A 37 -9.64 -11.59 -11.65
N LEU A 38 -10.95 -11.87 -11.57
CA LEU A 38 -11.69 -12.83 -10.70
C LEU A 38 -11.22 -14.31 -10.68
N LEU A 39 -10.15 -14.67 -11.38
CA LEU A 39 -9.67 -16.06 -11.46
C LEU A 39 -8.89 -16.50 -10.20
N PHE A 40 -8.58 -15.57 -9.31
CA PHE A 40 -7.93 -15.82 -8.02
C PHE A 40 -8.86 -15.37 -6.89
N THR A 41 -8.85 -16.11 -5.78
CA THR A 41 -9.63 -15.78 -4.59
C THR A 41 -9.06 -14.52 -3.93
N GLY A 42 -9.56 -13.34 -4.30
CA GLY A 42 -9.16 -12.04 -3.73
C GLY A 42 -9.61 -10.83 -4.57
N ASP A 43 -9.70 -9.64 -3.95
CA ASP A 43 -9.97 -8.36 -4.63
C ASP A 43 -8.67 -7.55 -4.75
N GLY A 44 -7.72 -8.07 -5.53
CA GLY A 44 -6.37 -7.52 -5.66
C GLY A 44 -6.19 -6.46 -6.75
N PHE A 45 -5.07 -5.75 -6.68
CA PHE A 45 -4.59 -4.81 -7.68
C PHE A 45 -3.10 -5.02 -7.95
N ALA A 46 -2.68 -4.77 -9.19
CA ALA A 46 -1.29 -4.66 -9.58
C ALA A 46 -1.00 -3.24 -10.06
N VAL A 47 0.17 -2.71 -9.71
CA VAL A 47 0.60 -1.37 -10.07
C VAL A 47 1.80 -1.47 -11.00
N TYR A 48 1.71 -0.82 -12.16
CA TYR A 48 2.71 -0.89 -13.23
C TYR A 48 3.38 0.46 -13.45
N ASP A 49 4.67 0.44 -13.81
CA ASP A 49 5.39 1.60 -14.33
C ASP A 49 5.03 1.88 -15.81
N SER A 50 5.57 2.96 -16.37
CA SER A 50 5.40 3.30 -17.79
C SER A 50 6.01 2.30 -18.77
N ASN A 51 6.88 1.40 -18.29
CA ASN A 51 7.51 0.36 -19.10
C ASN A 51 6.72 -0.96 -19.04
N GLY A 52 5.62 -1.01 -18.28
CA GLY A 52 4.81 -2.22 -18.10
C GLY A 52 5.37 -3.19 -17.05
N GLN A 53 6.32 -2.78 -16.22
CA GLN A 53 6.84 -3.59 -15.11
C GLN A 53 5.96 -3.43 -13.87
N VAL A 54 5.69 -4.54 -13.17
CA VAL A 54 4.99 -4.50 -11.88
C VAL A 54 5.92 -3.89 -10.83
N VAL A 55 5.48 -2.79 -10.21
CA VAL A 55 6.20 -2.10 -9.14
C VAL A 55 5.62 -2.49 -7.78
N PHE A 56 4.29 -2.58 -7.69
CA PHE A 56 3.60 -2.97 -6.47
C PHE A 56 2.49 -3.97 -6.75
N ARG A 57 2.18 -4.76 -5.72
CA ARG A 57 1.01 -5.63 -5.68
C ARG A 57 0.22 -5.30 -4.43
N VAL A 58 -1.09 -5.27 -4.55
CA VAL A 58 -2.02 -5.11 -3.44
C VAL A 58 -2.93 -6.31 -3.44
N ASP A 59 -3.01 -7.01 -2.31
CA ASP A 59 -3.90 -8.15 -2.18
C ASP A 59 -4.65 -8.11 -0.85
N SER A 60 -5.85 -8.70 -0.85
CA SER A 60 -6.63 -8.96 0.34
C SER A 60 -6.32 -10.38 0.81
N TYR A 61 -5.40 -10.52 1.75
CA TYR A 61 -5.13 -11.83 2.36
C TYR A 61 -6.22 -12.13 3.39
N GLY A 62 -7.12 -13.07 3.09
CA GLY A 62 -8.13 -13.49 4.06
C GLY A 62 -9.09 -14.54 3.51
N PRO A 63 -8.89 -15.84 3.83
CA PRO A 63 -9.93 -16.85 3.65
C PRO A 63 -11.05 -16.73 4.71
N ASP A 64 -10.76 -16.08 5.85
CA ASP A 64 -11.67 -15.96 6.99
C ASP A 64 -12.22 -14.54 7.18
N ASN A 65 -13.51 -14.44 7.49
CA ASN A 65 -14.28 -13.21 7.71
C ASN A 65 -13.69 -12.22 8.76
N ARG A 66 -12.69 -12.64 9.54
CA ARG A 66 -12.03 -11.78 10.56
C ARG A 66 -10.95 -10.89 9.94
N ASP A 67 -10.29 -11.36 8.89
CA ASP A 67 -9.17 -10.68 8.21
C ASP A 67 -9.53 -10.23 6.79
N ALA A 68 -10.77 -10.45 6.36
CA ALA A 68 -11.35 -9.94 5.10
C ALA A 68 -11.34 -8.40 4.92
N TYR A 69 -10.73 -7.67 5.85
CA TYR A 69 -10.56 -6.21 5.81
C TYR A 69 -9.10 -5.78 5.91
N GLU A 70 -8.18 -6.72 5.73
CA GLU A 70 -6.74 -6.46 5.64
C GLU A 70 -6.31 -6.42 4.17
N LEU A 71 -5.54 -5.38 3.85
CA LEU A 71 -4.94 -5.17 2.55
C LEU A 71 -3.44 -5.12 2.74
N VAL A 72 -2.72 -5.87 1.92
CA VAL A 72 -1.26 -5.94 1.99
C VAL A 72 -0.68 -5.35 0.71
N LEU A 73 0.10 -4.28 0.87
CA LEU A 73 0.92 -3.70 -0.18
C LEU A 73 2.27 -4.41 -0.18
N MET A 74 2.65 -4.95 -1.32
CA MET A 74 3.90 -5.68 -1.54
C MET A 74 4.72 -5.02 -2.65
N ASP A 75 6.03 -5.22 -2.59
CA ASP A 75 6.91 -4.92 -3.72
C ASP A 75 6.76 -5.95 -4.85
N SER A 76 7.50 -5.74 -5.94
CA SER A 76 7.49 -6.63 -7.10
C SER A 76 7.99 -8.06 -6.81
N SER A 77 8.79 -8.24 -5.75
CA SER A 77 9.27 -9.55 -5.28
C SER A 77 8.27 -10.29 -4.38
N GLY A 78 7.19 -9.61 -3.97
CA GLY A 78 6.18 -10.15 -3.07
C GLY A 78 6.48 -9.89 -1.58
N ARG A 79 7.50 -9.08 -1.25
CA ARG A 79 7.78 -8.70 0.13
C ARG A 79 6.76 -7.66 0.60
N CYS A 80 6.16 -7.88 1.76
CA CYS A 80 5.22 -6.95 2.35
C CYS A 80 5.91 -5.63 2.77
N LEU A 81 5.37 -4.52 2.31
CA LEU A 81 5.82 -3.16 2.64
C LEU A 81 4.90 -2.52 3.67
N LEU A 82 3.59 -2.73 3.55
CA LEU A 82 2.58 -2.09 4.39
C LEU A 82 1.33 -2.95 4.48
N THR A 83 0.83 -3.14 5.70
CA THR A 83 -0.46 -3.76 5.96
C THR A 83 -1.47 -2.69 6.39
N ILE A 84 -2.64 -2.65 5.76
CA ILE A 84 -3.71 -1.70 6.09
C ILE A 84 -4.95 -2.49 6.53
N ARG A 85 -5.48 -2.18 7.71
CA ARG A 85 -6.61 -2.89 8.32
C ARG A 85 -7.76 -1.94 8.62
N ARG A 86 -8.99 -2.35 8.30
CA ARG A 86 -10.18 -1.59 8.71
C ARG A 86 -10.58 -1.90 10.16
N LYS A 87 -10.76 -0.88 11.00
CA LYS A 87 -11.16 -1.05 12.40
C LYS A 87 -12.65 -1.41 12.51
N ARG A 88 -13.01 -2.34 13.40
CA ARG A 88 -14.41 -2.66 13.74
C ARG A 88 -14.67 -2.50 15.24
N PRO A 89 -15.86 -2.00 15.65
CA PRO A 89 -16.95 -1.47 14.83
C PRO A 89 -16.72 0.02 14.51
N SER A 90 -16.19 0.37 13.33
CA SER A 90 -16.03 1.78 12.97
C SER A 90 -17.29 2.33 12.31
N LEU A 91 -18.02 3.20 12.99
CA LEU A 91 -19.00 4.11 12.38
C LEU A 91 -18.35 5.10 11.38
N HIS A 92 -17.02 5.23 11.42
CA HIS A 92 -16.26 6.29 10.74
C HIS A 92 -15.30 5.79 9.64
N GLN A 93 -15.39 4.53 9.20
CA GLN A 93 -14.48 3.96 8.18
C GLN A 93 -12.99 4.19 8.47
N ARG A 94 -12.56 3.91 9.70
CA ARG A 94 -11.15 4.13 10.11
C ARG A 94 -10.27 2.97 9.65
N TRP A 95 -9.08 3.33 9.20
CA TRP A 95 -8.05 2.39 8.74
C TRP A 95 -6.81 2.54 9.60
N GLU A 96 -6.25 1.42 10.03
CA GLU A 96 -4.99 1.33 10.74
C GLU A 96 -3.92 0.81 9.77
N GLY A 97 -2.80 1.52 9.66
CA GLY A 97 -1.66 1.10 8.84
C GLY A 97 -0.52 0.57 9.71
N PHE A 98 0.14 -0.50 9.28
CA PHE A 98 1.28 -1.14 9.93
C PHE A 98 2.40 -1.33 8.91
N LEU A 99 3.63 -1.03 9.30
CA LEU A 99 4.79 -1.20 8.42
C LEU A 99 5.14 -2.70 8.32
N GLY A 100 5.32 -3.21 7.10
CA GLY A 100 5.62 -4.61 6.86
C GLY A 100 4.47 -5.56 7.19
N GLU A 101 4.81 -6.81 7.47
CA GLU A 101 3.86 -7.84 7.89
C GLU A 101 3.40 -7.57 9.32
N ARG A 102 2.08 -7.50 9.50
CA ARG A 102 1.47 -7.25 10.80
C ARG A 102 1.75 -8.43 11.74
N MET A 103 2.31 -8.12 12.91
CA MET A 103 2.39 -9.04 14.05
C MET A 103 1.45 -8.60 15.18
N GLU A 104 1.02 -9.56 16.00
CA GLU A 104 0.16 -9.26 17.15
C GLU A 104 0.93 -8.40 18.17
N GLY A 105 0.43 -7.17 18.41
CA GLY A 105 1.07 -6.20 19.31
C GLY A 105 1.69 -4.99 18.63
N ASP A 106 1.72 -4.95 17.29
CA ASP A 106 2.26 -3.80 16.56
C ASP A 106 1.45 -2.52 16.78
N LYS A 107 2.16 -1.39 16.85
CA LYS A 107 1.55 -0.06 16.94
C LYS A 107 1.25 0.46 15.52
N PRO A 108 0.04 0.96 15.26
CA PRO A 108 -0.28 1.50 13.95
C PRO A 108 0.50 2.80 13.71
N ILE A 109 1.03 2.93 12.49
CA ILE A 109 1.70 4.14 12.01
C ILE A 109 0.71 5.17 11.42
N LEU A 110 -0.50 4.70 11.09
CA LEU A 110 -1.62 5.48 10.55
C LEU A 110 -2.91 5.01 11.26
N ALA A 111 -3.78 5.91 11.72
CA ALA A 111 -5.04 5.55 12.42
C ALA A 111 -6.11 6.65 12.31
#